data_AF-A0A1I1TM82-F1
#
_entry.id   AF-A0A1I1TM82-F1
#
_cell.length_a   1.000
_cell.length_b   1.000
_cell.length_c   1.000
_cell.angle_alpha   90.00
_cell.angle_beta   90.00
_cell.angle_gamma   90.00
#
_symmetry.space_group_name_H-M   'P 1'
#
loop_
_entity.id
_entity.type
_entity.pdbx_description
1 polymer ?
#
loop_
_entity_poly.entity_id
_entity_poly.type
_entity_poly.pdbx_seq_one_letter_code
_entity_poly.pdbx_strand_id
1 'polypeptide(L)'
;MLLVTGDEHLAVPVWRELTTALATRADVYLTTHAYPARQLSRLGRRVVVIQLRADACWVRESVARPGGGWTDQSGLECAPPDVVRLALGLMAADRPSA
;
A
#
# COMPACT_ATOMS: atom_id res chain seq x y z
N MET A 1 5.52 -5.08 -1.08
CA MET A 1 5.97 -3.75 -0.60
C MET A 1 4.74 -2.90 -0.30
N LEU A 2 4.80 -2.09 0.75
CA LEU A 2 3.75 -1.15 1.15
C LEU A 2 4.13 0.28 0.74
N LEU A 3 3.17 1.01 0.17
CA LEU A 3 3.30 2.43 -0.12
C LEU A 3 2.14 3.16 0.55
N VAL A 4 2.45 3.96 1.57
CA VAL A 4 1.51 4.80 2.31
C VAL A 4 1.47 6.18 1.66
N THR A 5 0.26 6.66 1.36
CA THR A 5 0.03 7.93 0.66
C THR A 5 -1.24 8.64 1.13
N GLY A 6 -1.41 9.90 0.73
CA GLY A 6 -2.55 10.74 1.07
C GLY A 6 -2.19 11.88 2.02
N ASP A 7 -3.10 12.22 2.92
CA ASP A 7 -2.95 13.33 3.86
C ASP A 7 -1.86 12.99 4.89
N GLU A 8 -0.82 13.84 4.96
CA GLU A 8 0.40 13.53 5.71
C GLU A 8 0.13 13.28 7.21
N HIS A 9 -0.78 14.05 7.81
CA HIS A 9 -1.17 13.91 9.21
C HIS A 9 -1.82 12.55 9.53
N LEU A 10 -2.42 11.90 8.55
CA LEU A 10 -3.01 10.56 8.68
C LEU A 10 -2.01 9.46 8.27
N ALA A 11 -1.22 9.73 7.23
CA ALA A 11 -0.29 8.78 6.64
C ALA A 11 0.94 8.51 7.53
N VAL A 12 1.49 9.53 8.20
CA VAL A 12 2.69 9.38 9.04
C VAL A 12 2.48 8.41 10.22
N PRO A 13 1.39 8.51 11.02
CA PRO A 13 1.11 7.53 12.07
C PRO A 13 1.03 6.09 11.55
N VAL A 14 0.27 5.86 10.49
CA VAL A 14 0.09 4.53 9.88
C VAL A 14 1.40 3.98 9.35
N TRP A 15 2.22 4.82 8.69
CA TRP A 15 3.55 4.44 8.23
C TRP A 15 4.45 3.99 9.39
N ARG A 16 4.43 4.70 10.52
CA ARG A 16 5.20 4.32 11.72
C ARG A 16 4.73 2.97 12.26
N GLU A 17 3.42 2.78 12.42
CA GLU A 17 2.86 1.52 12.91
C GLU A 17 3.23 0.33 12.02
N LEU A 18 3.10 0.47 10.69
CA LEU A 18 3.47 -0.57 9.74
C LEU A 18 4.96 -0.89 9.76
N THR A 19 5.81 0.14 9.84
CA THR A 19 7.25 -0.02 9.94
C THR A 19 7.63 -0.78 11.21
N THR A 20 6.97 -0.47 12.33
CA THR A 20 7.14 -1.21 13.59
C THR A 20 6.65 -2.65 13.47
N ALA A 21 5.46 -2.88 12.91
CA ALA A 21 4.85 -4.20 12.79
C ALA A 21 5.64 -5.14 11.88
N LEU A 22 6.23 -4.62 10.80
CA LEU A 22 7.03 -5.42 9.86
C LEU A 22 8.50 -5.57 10.28
N ALA A 23 8.95 -4.81 11.28
CA ALA A 23 10.34 -4.74 11.73
C ALA A 23 11.37 -4.40 10.61
N THR A 24 10.90 -3.94 9.44
CA THR A 24 11.74 -3.56 8.29
C THR A 24 11.27 -2.22 7.72
N ARG A 25 12.20 -1.25 7.64
CA ARG A 25 11.95 0.04 6.96
C ARG A 25 12.01 -0.06 5.44
N ALA A 26 12.62 -1.12 4.91
CA ALA A 26 12.82 -1.29 3.47
C ALA A 26 11.53 -1.65 2.73
N ASP A 27 10.50 -2.13 3.44
CA ASP A 27 9.27 -2.61 2.83
C ASP A 27 8.12 -1.60 2.90
N VAL A 28 8.27 -0.48 3.62
CA VAL A 28 7.22 0.52 3.86
C VAL A 28 7.67 1.92 3.45
N TYR A 29 7.13 2.41 2.35
CA TYR A 29 7.42 3.73 1.80
C TYR A 29 6.31 4.71 2.15
N LEU A 30 6.68 5.95 2.46
CA LEU A 30 5.76 7.08 2.62
C LEU A 30 5.98 8.07 1.48
N THR A 31 4.93 8.37 0.72
CA THR A 31 4.99 9.38 -0.35
C THR A 31 3.60 9.90 -0.68
N THR A 32 3.48 11.17 -1.06
CA THR A 32 2.23 11.75 -1.58
C THR A 32 2.06 11.52 -3.09
N HIS A 33 3.07 10.97 -3.76
CA HIS A 33 3.04 10.74 -5.21
C HIS A 33 2.61 9.32 -5.55
N ALA A 34 1.68 9.17 -6.48
CA ALA A 34 1.28 7.85 -7.00
C ALA A 34 2.29 7.24 -7.99
N TYR A 35 3.20 8.05 -8.54
CA TYR A 35 4.15 7.64 -9.58
C TYR A 35 5.10 6.50 -9.17
N PRO A 36 5.69 6.48 -7.95
CA PRO A 36 6.58 5.40 -7.51
C PRO A 36 5.91 4.02 -7.50
N ALA A 37 4.66 3.91 -7.04
CA ALA A 37 3.92 2.65 -7.03
C ALA A 37 3.82 2.04 -8.43
N ARG A 38 3.51 2.89 -9.42
CA ARG A 38 3.31 2.49 -10.82
C ARG A 38 4.60 2.03 -11.48
N GLN A 39 5.71 2.73 -11.22
CA GLN A 39 7.03 2.34 -11.76
C GLN A 39 7.49 1.02 -11.17
N LEU A 40 7.33 0.83 -9.86
CA LEU A 40 7.72 -0.42 -9.19
C LEU A 40 6.86 -1.59 -9.67
N SER A 41 5.55 -1.38 -9.85
CA SER A 41 4.65 -2.35 -10.46
C SER A 41 5.08 -2.77 -11.88
N ARG A 42 5.51 -1.81 -12.72
CA ARG A 42 6.06 -2.12 -14.06
C ARG A 42 7.33 -2.97 -14.03
N LEU A 43 8.12 -2.88 -12.96
CA LEU A 43 9.31 -3.70 -12.75
C LEU A 43 8.98 -5.09 -12.19
N GLY A 44 7.70 -5.49 -12.18
CA GLY A 44 7.25 -6.78 -11.65
C GLY A 44 7.24 -6.85 -10.12
N ARG A 45 7.33 -5.69 -9.43
CA ARG A 45 7.21 -5.65 -7.97
C ARG A 45 5.75 -5.55 -7.57
N ARG A 46 5.33 -6.36 -6.61
CA ARG A 46 4.02 -6.21 -5.99
C ARG A 46 4.00 -5.01 -5.05
N VAL A 47 3.07 -4.08 -5.31
CA VAL A 47 2.91 -2.84 -4.54
C VAL A 47 1.49 -2.75 -4.00
N VAL A 48 1.37 -2.86 -2.68
CA VAL A 48 0.13 -2.55 -1.96
C VAL A 48 0.17 -1.07 -1.56
N VAL A 49 -0.78 -0.30 -2.06
CA VAL A 49 -0.96 1.12 -1.81
C VAL A 49 -2.00 1.30 -0.71
N ILE A 50 -1.63 2.05 0.32
CA ILE A 50 -2.48 2.50 1.39
C ILE A 50 -2.71 3.99 1.18
N GLN A 51 -3.93 4.38 0.82
CA GLN A 51 -4.31 5.76 0.62
C GLN A 51 -5.20 6.22 1.77
N LEU A 52 -4.77 7.26 2.48
CA LEU A 52 -5.46 7.84 3.64
C LEU A 52 -5.81 9.30 3.36
N ARG A 53 -7.08 9.64 3.41
CA ARG A 53 -7.61 11.00 3.32
C ARG A 53 -8.59 11.24 4.46
N ALA A 54 -8.89 12.51 4.75
CA ALA A 54 -9.85 12.88 5.78
C ALA A 54 -11.20 12.15 5.66
N ASP A 55 -11.64 11.87 4.43
CA ASP A 55 -12.94 11.28 4.10
C ASP A 55 -12.85 9.87 3.53
N ALA A 56 -11.65 9.29 3.37
CA ALA A 56 -11.50 7.99 2.73
C ALA A 56 -10.21 7.26 3.10
N CYS A 57 -10.31 5.94 3.29
CA CYS A 57 -9.19 5.03 3.46
C CYS A 57 -9.32 3.88 2.47
N TRP A 58 -8.26 3.61 1.71
CA TRP A 58 -8.21 2.47 0.80
C TRP A 58 -6.91 1.69 0.98
N VAL A 59 -7.03 0.37 0.97
CA VAL A 59 -5.89 -0.54 0.80
C VAL A 59 -6.10 -1.29 -0.51
N ARG A 60 -5.15 -1.18 -1.44
CA ARG A 60 -5.30 -1.71 -2.80
C ARG A 60 -3.99 -2.11 -3.41
N GLU A 61 -4.03 -2.92 -4.46
CA GLU A 61 -2.83 -3.30 -5.20
C GLU A 61 -2.71 -2.45 -6.46
N SER A 62 -1.55 -1.84 -6.68
CA SER A 62 -1.28 -1.11 -7.92
C SER A 62 -0.62 -2.04 -8.93
N VAL A 63 -1.33 -2.30 -10.02
CA VAL A 63 -0.96 -3.28 -11.06
C VAL A 63 -0.76 -2.56 -12.40
N ALA A 64 0.43 -2.69 -12.98
CA ALA A 64 0.70 -2.25 -14.34
C ALA A 64 -0.02 -3.17 -15.33
N ARG A 65 -0.74 -2.60 -16.31
CA ARG A 65 -1.45 -3.41 -17.32
C ARG A 65 -0.54 -3.74 -18.51
N PRO A 66 -0.72 -4.93 -19.13
CA PRO A 66 -0.11 -5.23 -20.43
C PRO A 66 -0.65 -4.24 -21.48
N GLY A 67 0.24 -3.50 -22.15
CA GLY A 67 -0.14 -2.48 -23.14
C GLY A 67 -0.12 -1.03 -22.63
N GLY A 68 0.21 -0.81 -21.35
CA GLY A 68 0.35 0.53 -20.78
C GLY A 68 -0.79 0.89 -19.80
N GLY A 69 -0.58 1.97 -19.05
CA GLY A 69 -1.46 2.36 -17.95
C GLY A 69 -1.26 1.52 -16.67
N TRP A 70 -2.14 1.75 -15.70
CA TRP A 70 -2.16 1.08 -14.39
C TRP A 70 -3.59 0.93 -13.93
N THR A 71 -3.82 -0.05 -13.08
CA THR A 71 -5.09 -0.24 -12.40
C THR A 71 -4.82 -0.42 -10.92
N ASP A 72 -5.68 0.18 -10.11
CA ASP A 72 -5.68 -0.09 -8.69
C ASP A 72 -6.75 -1.17 -8.47
N GLN A 73 -6.39 -2.43 -8.74
CA GLN A 73 -7.30 -3.56 -8.56
C GLN A 73 -7.49 -3.85 -7.06
N SER A 74 -8.60 -4.51 -6.70
CA SER A 74 -8.87 -4.98 -5.33
C SER A 74 -8.85 -3.88 -4.25
N GLY A 75 -9.34 -2.68 -4.57
CA GLY A 75 -9.45 -1.61 -3.59
C GLY A 75 -10.48 -1.95 -2.52
N LEU A 76 -9.99 -2.27 -1.32
CA LEU A 76 -10.81 -2.38 -0.13
C LEU A 76 -10.85 -1.01 0.53
N GLU A 77 -12.04 -0.41 0.54
CA GLU A 77 -12.31 0.71 1.43
C GLU A 77 -12.26 0.22 2.88
N CYS A 78 -11.62 1.01 3.74
CA CYS A 78 -11.35 0.66 5.12
C CYS A 78 -11.76 1.80 6.05
N ALA A 79 -12.03 1.46 7.31
CA ALA A 79 -11.92 2.45 8.37
C ALA A 79 -10.42 2.62 8.73
N PRO A 80 -9.97 3.83 9.14
CA PRO A 80 -8.58 4.04 9.56
C PRO A 80 -8.05 3.02 10.59
N PRO A 81 -8.81 2.58 11.61
CA PRO A 81 -8.34 1.57 12.56
C PRO A 81 -8.02 0.21 11.94
N ASP A 82 -8.64 -0.13 10.80
CA ASP A 82 -8.46 -1.42 10.14
C ASP A 82 -7.29 -1.45 9.16
N VAL A 83 -6.72 -0.29 8.82
CA VAL A 83 -5.80 -0.14 7.69
C VAL A 83 -4.55 -1.01 7.83
N VAL A 84 -3.97 -1.06 9.04
CA VAL A 84 -2.75 -1.84 9.34
C VAL A 84 -3.04 -3.33 9.19
N ARG A 85 -4.12 -3.80 9.80
CA ARG A 85 -4.55 -5.21 9.75
C ARG A 85 -4.80 -5.66 8.31
N LEU A 86 -5.53 -4.85 7.53
CA LEU A 86 -5.85 -5.17 6.13
C LEU A 86 -4.61 -5.18 5.24
N ALA A 87 -3.72 -4.20 5.41
CA ALA A 87 -2.45 -4.15 4.67
C ALA A 87 -1.56 -5.37 4.95
N LEU A 88 -1.43 -5.77 6.22
CA LEU A 88 -0.67 -6.95 6.59
C LEU A 88 -1.31 -8.24 6.05
N GLY A 89 -2.65 -8.33 6.07
CA GLY A 89 -3.38 -9.46 5.48
C GLY A 89 -3.12 -9.64 3.98
N LEU A 90 -3.17 -8.54 3.22
CA LEU A 90 -2.86 -8.57 1.78
C LEU A 90 -1.41 -8.94 1.48
N MET A 91 -0.47 -8.52 2.34
CA MET A 91 0.94 -8.90 2.24
C MET A 91 1.17 -10.37 2.59
N ALA A 92 0.43 -10.93 3.55
CA ALA A 92 0.57 -12.31 3.99
C ALA A 92 -0.05 -13.33 3.01
N ALA A 93 -1.12 -12.95 2.31
CA ALA A 93 -1.79 -13.77 1.29
C ALA A 93 -0.89 -14.16 0.10
N ASP A 94 0.32 -13.60 0.02
CA ASP A 94 1.31 -13.82 -1.04
C ASP A 94 2.41 -14.80 -0.67
N ARG A 95 2.47 -15.31 0.56
CA ARG A 95 3.40 -16.38 0.86
C ARG A 95 2.80 -17.65 0.29
N PRO A 96 3.35 -18.25 -0.79
CA PRO A 96 3.10 -19.66 -1.00
C PRO A 96 3.49 -20.37 0.30
N SER A 97 2.58 -21.20 0.83
CA SER A 97 2.92 -22.16 1.86
C SER A 97 4.17 -22.89 1.39
N ALA A 98 5.29 -22.67 2.08
CA ALA A 98 6.53 -23.40 1.86
C ALA A 98 6.31 -24.89 2.16
#